data_AF-A0A535M6R2-F1
#
_entry.id   AF-A0A535M6R2-F1
#
_cell.length_a   1.000
_cell.length_b   1.000
_cell.length_c   1.000
_cell.angle_alpha   90.00
_cell.angle_beta   90.00
_cell.angle_gamma   90.00
#
_symmetry.space_group_name_H-M   'P 1'
#
loop_
_entity.id
_entity.type
_entity.pdbx_description
1 polymer ?
#
loop_
_entity_poly.entity_id
_entity_poly.type
_entity_poly.pdbx_seq_one_letter_code
_entity_poly.pdbx_strand_id
1 'polypeptide(L)'
;MADRFFDGGTLIIFGSGLRATDAQHNSVEYVHPALPGCRALPALSLTNDAATVTGILLGDDRDGVFAHQLEILGGAGDIALAFAEIPVSAAVRRGLEAARRVGMLGIALLDGPDEGGLAADHVFEVDEPDPLVAQELHLATYHILWELVHIVLNHRGIGATPPAGARP
;
A
#
# COMPACT_ATOMS: atom_id res chain seq x y z
N MET A 1 5.83 -8.62 3.94
CA MET A 1 4.62 -8.71 3.10
C MET A 1 4.10 -10.14 2.95
N ALA A 2 4.89 -11.08 2.42
CA ALA A 2 4.44 -12.45 2.19
C ALA A 2 3.84 -13.14 3.44
N ASP A 3 4.43 -12.96 4.62
CA ASP A 3 3.88 -13.52 5.86
C ASP A 3 2.49 -12.94 6.20
N ARG A 4 2.29 -11.63 6.02
CA ARG A 4 0.97 -11.00 6.24
C ARG A 4 -0.09 -11.57 5.30
N PHE A 5 0.24 -11.74 4.03
CA PHE A 5 -0.66 -12.40 3.07
C PHE A 5 -0.90 -13.87 3.38
N PHE A 6 0.12 -14.59 3.86
CA PHE A 6 0.01 -15.98 4.30
C PHE A 6 -1.03 -16.12 5.43
N ASP A 7 -1.01 -15.17 6.38
CA ASP A 7 -1.93 -15.11 7.51
C ASP A 7 -3.30 -14.49 7.17
N GLY A 8 -3.56 -14.19 5.89
CA GLY A 8 -4.85 -13.68 5.40
C GLY A 8 -5.01 -12.15 5.47
N GLY A 9 -3.92 -11.41 5.69
CA GLY A 9 -3.90 -9.94 5.67
C GLY A 9 -4.12 -9.36 4.27
N THR A 10 -4.62 -8.12 4.26
CA THR A 10 -4.91 -7.31 3.07
C THR A 10 -3.85 -6.23 2.88
N LEU A 11 -3.51 -5.94 1.63
CA LEU A 11 -2.66 -4.80 1.28
C LEU A 11 -3.53 -3.56 1.01
N ILE A 12 -3.38 -2.52 1.84
CA ILE A 12 -4.08 -1.24 1.68
C ILE A 12 -3.08 -0.17 1.25
N ILE A 13 -3.31 0.43 0.10
CA ILE A 13 -2.34 1.28 -0.61
C ILE A 13 -2.90 2.69 -0.72
N PHE A 14 -2.05 3.70 -0.55
CA PHE A 14 -2.47 5.10 -0.66
C PHE A 14 -1.34 6.01 -1.12
N GLY A 15 -1.72 7.13 -1.72
CA GLY A 15 -0.83 8.15 -2.26
C GLY A 15 -1.66 9.30 -2.82
N SER A 16 -1.05 10.48 -2.96
CA SER A 16 -1.72 11.67 -3.47
C SER A 16 -1.22 12.04 -4.87
N GLY A 17 -2.00 12.83 -5.61
CA GLY A 17 -1.58 13.33 -6.93
C GLY A 17 -1.29 12.20 -7.92
N LEU A 18 -0.15 12.29 -8.61
CA LEU A 18 0.31 11.26 -9.56
C LEU A 18 0.53 9.91 -8.87
N ARG A 19 0.92 9.90 -7.59
CA ARG A 19 1.11 8.66 -6.82
C ARG A 19 -0.20 7.89 -6.58
N ALA A 20 -1.35 8.54 -6.75
CA ALA A 20 -2.64 7.85 -6.72
C ALA A 20 -2.75 6.80 -7.82
N THR A 21 -2.18 7.02 -9.02
CA THR A 21 -2.25 6.04 -10.11
C THR A 21 -1.36 4.83 -9.83
N ASP A 22 -0.20 5.02 -9.20
CA ASP A 22 0.66 3.92 -8.75
C ASP A 22 -0.02 3.09 -7.66
N ALA A 23 -0.71 3.74 -6.72
CA ALA A 23 -1.50 3.05 -5.70
C ALA A 23 -2.58 2.15 -6.32
N GLN A 24 -3.29 2.67 -7.34
CA GLN A 24 -4.32 1.91 -8.07
C GLN A 24 -3.73 0.77 -8.88
N HIS A 25 -2.67 1.03 -9.66
CA HIS A 25 -1.98 0.02 -10.44
C HIS A 25 -1.50 -1.12 -9.54
N ASN A 26 -0.76 -0.79 -8.48
CA ASN A 26 -0.23 -1.76 -7.54
C ASN A 26 -1.36 -2.61 -6.93
N SER A 27 -2.46 -1.99 -6.52
CA SER A 27 -3.63 -2.74 -6.01
C SER A 27 -4.16 -3.76 -7.02
N VAL A 28 -4.23 -3.41 -8.30
CA VAL A 28 -4.74 -4.29 -9.35
C VAL A 28 -3.82 -5.47 -9.60
N GLU A 29 -2.50 -5.29 -9.56
CA GLU A 29 -1.54 -6.38 -9.77
C GLU A 29 -1.67 -7.49 -8.72
N TYR A 30 -2.06 -7.16 -7.48
CA TYR A 30 -2.33 -8.17 -6.46
C TYR A 30 -3.69 -8.85 -6.64
N VAL A 31 -4.74 -8.09 -7.00
CA VAL A 31 -6.12 -8.63 -7.16
C VAL A 31 -6.29 -9.41 -8.47
N HIS A 32 -5.57 -9.01 -9.52
CA HIS A 32 -5.59 -9.63 -10.85
C HIS A 32 -4.16 -9.84 -11.35
N PRO A 33 -3.44 -10.86 -10.82
CA PRO A 33 -2.05 -11.12 -11.20
C PRO A 33 -1.87 -11.32 -12.70
N ALA A 34 -0.97 -10.56 -13.32
CA ALA A 34 -0.69 -10.63 -14.76
C ALA A 34 0.00 -11.95 -15.19
N LEU A 35 0.71 -12.61 -14.27
CA LEU A 35 1.46 -13.83 -14.57
C LEU A 35 0.65 -15.11 -14.28
N PRO A 36 0.59 -16.07 -15.23
CA PRO A 36 -0.04 -17.36 -15.01
C PRO A 36 0.55 -18.10 -13.79
N GLY A 37 -0.33 -18.67 -12.97
CA GLY A 37 0.07 -19.43 -11.78
C GLY A 37 0.25 -18.59 -10.51
N CYS A 38 0.17 -17.25 -10.60
CA CYS A 38 0.09 -16.40 -9.42
C CYS A 38 -1.34 -16.35 -8.89
N ARG A 39 -1.52 -16.66 -7.60
CA ARG A 39 -2.80 -16.54 -6.91
C ARG A 39 -3.15 -15.06 -6.67
N ALA A 40 -4.42 -14.68 -6.85
CA ALA A 40 -4.92 -13.37 -6.44
C ALA A 40 -4.83 -13.17 -4.91
N LEU A 41 -4.41 -11.97 -4.52
CA LEU A 41 -4.22 -11.54 -3.14
C LEU A 41 -5.10 -10.32 -2.84
N PRO A 42 -5.65 -10.22 -1.63
CA PRO A 42 -6.52 -9.10 -1.26
C PRO A 42 -5.71 -7.80 -1.21
N ALA A 43 -6.07 -6.84 -2.07
CA ALA A 43 -5.49 -5.50 -2.06
C ALA A 43 -6.54 -4.43 -2.40
N LEU A 44 -6.36 -3.24 -1.83
CA LEU A 44 -7.24 -2.09 -2.01
C LEU A 44 -6.43 -0.79 -2.09
N SER A 45 -6.65 0.01 -3.13
CA SER A 45 -6.22 1.41 -3.14
C SER A 45 -7.29 2.30 -2.51
N LEU A 46 -6.89 3.13 -1.53
CA LEU A 46 -7.76 4.12 -0.89
C LEU A 46 -8.14 5.30 -1.80
N THR A 47 -7.61 5.33 -3.03
CA THR A 47 -7.93 6.33 -4.05
C THR A 47 -8.93 5.84 -5.09
N ASN A 48 -9.41 4.59 -4.99
CA ASN A 48 -10.35 4.00 -5.96
C ASN A 48 -11.77 4.58 -5.87
N ASP A 49 -12.27 4.79 -4.64
CA ASP A 49 -13.62 5.30 -4.43
C ASP A 49 -13.63 6.83 -4.42
N ALA A 50 -13.93 7.41 -5.59
CA ALA A 50 -14.01 8.85 -5.76
C ALA A 50 -15.06 9.49 -4.84
N ALA A 51 -16.16 8.81 -4.51
CA ALA A 51 -17.20 9.35 -3.64
C ALA A 51 -16.68 9.44 -2.19
N THR A 52 -16.01 8.40 -1.71
CA THR A 52 -15.38 8.39 -0.38
C THR A 52 -14.28 9.46 -0.29
N VAL A 53 -13.36 9.50 -1.25
CA VAL A 53 -12.25 10.47 -1.25
C VAL A 53 -12.78 11.90 -1.28
N THR A 54 -13.67 12.23 -2.22
CA THR A 54 -14.18 13.60 -2.35
C THR A 54 -15.09 14.01 -1.19
N GLY A 55 -15.85 13.07 -0.62
CA GLY A 55 -16.66 13.30 0.57
C GLY A 55 -15.82 13.69 1.79
N ILE A 56 -14.71 12.98 2.06
CA ILE A 56 -13.81 13.31 3.16
C ILE A 56 -13.10 14.65 2.90
N LEU A 57 -12.67 14.90 1.67
CA LEU A 57 -12.01 16.16 1.29
C LEU A 57 -12.94 17.39 1.36
N LEU A 58 -14.27 17.21 1.41
CA LEU A 58 -15.21 18.32 1.65
C LEU A 58 -15.42 18.61 3.14
N GLY A 59 -15.07 17.68 4.02
CA GLY A 59 -15.18 17.85 5.46
C GLY A 59 -14.10 18.74 6.07
N ASP A 60 -14.20 18.96 7.38
CA ASP A 60 -13.26 19.79 8.14
C ASP A 60 -11.86 19.15 8.26
N ASP A 61 -11.77 17.82 8.18
CA ASP A 61 -10.54 17.05 8.36
C ASP A 61 -9.99 16.47 7.05
N ARG A 62 -9.63 17.35 6.12
CA ARG A 62 -9.16 16.96 4.76
C ARG A 62 -7.86 16.15 4.80
N ASP A 63 -6.97 16.47 5.75
CA ASP A 63 -5.73 15.74 5.97
C ASP A 63 -5.96 14.35 6.58
N GLY A 64 -7.21 14.01 6.93
CA GLY A 64 -7.60 12.73 7.48
C GLY A 64 -7.99 11.70 6.42
N VAL A 65 -7.93 12.03 5.12
CA VAL A 65 -8.49 11.19 4.04
C VAL A 65 -8.01 9.74 4.04
N PHE A 66 -6.72 9.49 4.32
CA PHE A 66 -6.19 8.13 4.42
C PHE A 66 -6.34 7.55 5.83
N ALA A 67 -6.11 8.37 6.86
CA ALA A 67 -6.22 7.94 8.26
C ALA A 67 -7.62 7.40 8.58
N HIS A 68 -8.67 8.13 8.19
CA HIS A 68 -10.07 7.75 8.41
C HIS A 68 -10.39 6.39 7.79
N GLN A 69 -9.95 6.16 6.56
CA GLN A 69 -10.19 4.91 5.85
C GLN A 69 -9.39 3.75 6.47
N LEU A 70 -8.11 3.96 6.84
CA LEU A 70 -7.27 2.93 7.46
C LEU A 70 -7.80 2.50 8.84
N GLU A 71 -8.31 3.44 9.63
CA GLU A 71 -8.89 3.14 10.95
C GLU A 71 -10.16 2.28 10.88
N ILE A 72 -10.86 2.30 9.75
CA ILE A 72 -12.10 1.55 9.54
C ILE A 72 -11.85 0.24 8.79
N LEU A 73 -11.01 0.28 7.76
CA LEU A 73 -10.79 -0.83 6.83
C LEU A 73 -9.61 -1.73 7.24
N GLY A 74 -8.63 -1.19 7.96
CA GLY A 74 -7.41 -1.92 8.32
C GLY A 74 -7.54 -2.71 9.62
N GLY A 75 -6.75 -3.79 9.72
CA GLY A 75 -6.53 -4.57 10.92
C GLY A 75 -5.06 -4.84 11.19
N ALA A 76 -4.72 -5.28 12.41
CA ALA A 76 -3.34 -5.52 12.85
C ALA A 76 -2.58 -6.59 12.03
N GLY A 77 -3.28 -7.37 11.20
CA GLY A 77 -2.69 -8.35 10.27
C GLY A 77 -2.31 -7.76 8.91
N ASP A 78 -2.79 -6.57 8.58
CA ASP A 78 -2.74 -6.00 7.23
C ASP A 78 -1.43 -5.26 6.94
N ILE A 79 -1.28 -4.85 5.68
CA ILE A 79 -0.14 -4.10 5.17
C ILE A 79 -0.64 -2.73 4.73
N ALA A 80 0.03 -1.66 5.15
CA ALA A 80 -0.19 -0.31 4.66
C ALA A 80 0.99 0.08 3.76
N LEU A 81 0.74 0.41 2.50
CA LEU A 81 1.74 0.89 1.55
C LEU A 81 1.44 2.33 1.14
N ALA A 82 2.32 3.25 1.53
CA ALA A 82 2.24 4.65 1.19
C ALA A 82 3.18 4.99 0.04
N PHE A 83 2.68 5.72 -0.96
CA PHE A 83 3.52 6.50 -1.86
C PHE A 83 3.58 7.94 -1.35
N ALA A 84 4.80 8.45 -1.21
CA ALA A 84 5.09 9.74 -0.63
C ALA A 84 6.12 10.50 -1.46
N GLU A 85 6.04 11.83 -1.42
CA GLU A 85 6.98 12.74 -2.04
C GLU A 85 7.34 13.84 -1.04
N ILE A 86 8.54 14.42 -1.11
CA ILE A 86 8.94 15.51 -0.23
C ILE A 86 8.50 16.86 -0.82
N PRO A 87 7.87 17.76 -0.03
CA PRO A 87 7.50 17.58 1.38
C PRO A 87 6.31 16.64 1.58
N VAL A 88 6.45 15.69 2.51
CA VAL A 88 5.40 14.67 2.75
C VAL A 88 4.13 15.32 3.28
N SER A 89 3.05 15.14 2.53
CA SER A 89 1.73 15.70 2.88
C SER A 89 1.22 15.19 4.23
N ALA A 90 0.45 16.03 4.91
CA ALA A 90 -0.19 15.67 6.18
C ALA A 90 -1.12 14.45 6.02
N ALA A 91 -1.80 14.34 4.88
CA ALA A 91 -2.63 13.18 4.53
C ALA A 91 -1.85 11.86 4.57
N VAL A 92 -0.71 11.78 3.88
CA VAL A 92 0.11 10.57 3.84
C VAL A 92 0.71 10.26 5.21
N ARG A 93 1.26 11.29 5.88
CA ARG A 93 1.85 11.14 7.22
C ARG A 93 0.83 10.58 8.23
N ARG A 94 -0.37 11.17 8.28
CA ARG A 94 -1.45 10.71 9.15
C ARG A 94 -1.97 9.33 8.79
N GLY A 95 -1.97 8.97 7.50
CA GLY A 95 -2.25 7.62 7.03
C GLY A 95 -1.28 6.59 7.62
N LEU A 96 0.03 6.84 7.49
CA LEU A 96 1.06 5.97 8.08
C LEU A 96 0.96 5.89 9.61
N GLU A 97 0.71 7.01 10.29
CA GLU A 97 0.47 7.02 11.72
C GLU A 97 -0.76 6.20 12.14
N ALA A 98 -1.85 6.28 11.37
CA ALA A 98 -3.04 5.48 11.58
C ALA A 98 -2.75 3.98 11.39
N ALA A 99 -2.06 3.61 10.31
CA ALA A 99 -1.65 2.24 10.06
C ALA A 99 -0.82 1.67 11.23
N ARG A 100 0.14 2.45 11.75
CA ARG A 100 0.93 2.08 12.93
C ARG A 100 0.07 1.89 14.18
N ARG A 101 -0.91 2.77 14.43
CA ARG A 101 -1.86 2.63 15.56
C ARG A 101 -2.73 1.38 15.43
N VAL A 102 -3.16 1.04 14.22
CA VAL A 102 -3.95 -0.16 13.91
C VAL A 102 -3.11 -1.44 14.06
N GLY A 103 -1.77 -1.35 13.97
CA GLY A 103 -0.85 -2.47 14.07
C GLY A 103 -0.50 -3.11 12.71
N MET A 104 -0.75 -2.41 11.61
CA MET A 104 -0.43 -2.85 10.26
C MET A 104 1.09 -2.86 10.04
N LEU A 105 1.57 -3.66 9.10
CA LEU A 105 2.92 -3.52 8.55
C LEU A 105 2.97 -2.26 7.67
N GLY A 106 3.68 -1.22 8.10
CA GLY A 106 3.82 0.04 7.37
C GLY A 106 5.01 0.02 6.39
N ILE A 107 4.76 0.36 5.14
CA ILE A 107 5.77 0.50 4.09
C ILE A 107 5.58 1.85 3.41
N ALA A 108 6.66 2.57 3.16
CA ALA A 108 6.64 3.83 2.42
C ALA A 108 7.61 3.76 1.22
N LEU A 109 7.14 4.22 0.06
CA LEU A 109 7.91 4.51 -1.13
C LEU A 109 8.02 6.04 -1.22
N LEU A 110 9.21 6.59 -0.94
CA LEU A 110 9.43 8.02 -0.73
C LEU A 110 10.34 8.61 -1.80
N ASP A 111 9.90 9.69 -2.45
CA ASP A 111 10.78 10.54 -3.27
C ASP A 111 11.67 11.41 -2.36
N GLY A 112 12.97 11.11 -2.31
CA GLY A 112 13.97 11.76 -1.48
C GLY A 112 14.18 11.12 -0.09
N PRO A 113 15.01 11.75 0.76
CA PRO A 113 15.39 11.20 2.07
C PRO A 113 14.32 11.38 3.16
N ASP A 114 14.16 10.41 4.05
CA ASP A 114 13.26 10.52 5.20
C ASP A 114 13.85 11.40 6.32
N GLU A 115 13.78 12.71 6.13
CA GLU A 115 14.25 13.69 7.11
C GLU A 115 13.31 13.82 8.34
N GLY A 116 12.11 13.23 8.26
CA GLY A 116 11.02 13.47 9.21
C GLY A 116 10.54 12.23 9.96
N GLY A 117 11.21 11.09 9.81
CA GLY A 117 10.88 9.82 10.45
C GLY A 117 9.44 9.39 10.18
N LEU A 118 9.15 8.94 8.97
CA LEU A 118 7.84 8.40 8.62
C LEU A 118 7.47 7.24 9.55
N ALA A 119 6.18 7.17 9.92
CA ALA A 119 5.65 6.11 10.77
C ALA A 119 5.46 4.80 9.99
N ALA A 120 6.53 4.29 9.39
CA ALA A 120 6.59 3.05 8.62
C ALA A 120 7.69 2.12 9.16
N ASP A 121 7.51 0.81 9.01
CA ASP A 121 8.51 -0.18 9.36
C ASP A 121 9.63 -0.26 8.30
N HIS A 122 9.28 0.04 7.04
CA HIS A 122 10.19 0.06 5.90
C HIS A 122 9.98 1.32 5.08
N VAL A 123 11.06 2.04 4.77
CA VAL A 123 11.06 3.20 3.88
C VAL A 123 12.04 2.93 2.73
N PHE A 124 11.55 3.00 1.51
CA PHE A 124 12.34 2.91 0.28
C PHE A 124 12.47 4.32 -0.28
N GLU A 125 13.65 4.90 -0.10
CA GLU A 125 13.99 6.26 -0.56
C GLU A 125 14.49 6.20 -1.99
N VAL A 126 14.01 7.12 -2.82
CA VAL A 126 14.48 7.33 -4.20
C VAL A 126 15.08 8.73 -4.28
N ASP A 127 16.41 8.80 -4.28
CA ASP A 127 17.17 10.05 -4.46
C ASP A 127 17.29 10.41 -5.95
N GLU A 128 16.16 10.77 -6.55
CA GLU A 128 16.07 11.20 -7.96
C GLU A 128 15.29 12.53 -8.05
N PRO A 129 15.91 13.61 -8.55
CA PRO A 129 15.26 14.93 -8.63
C PRO A 129 14.15 15.02 -9.69
N ASP A 130 14.13 14.17 -10.72
CA ASP A 130 13.02 14.13 -11.67
C ASP A 130 11.86 13.26 -11.13
N PRO A 131 10.69 13.84 -10.80
CA PRO A 131 9.58 13.09 -10.20
C PRO A 131 8.99 12.02 -11.13
N LEU A 132 9.17 12.16 -12.46
CA LEU A 132 8.74 11.16 -13.43
C LEU A 132 9.70 9.97 -13.46
N VAL A 133 11.00 10.21 -13.36
CA VAL A 133 11.99 9.12 -13.24
C VAL A 133 11.83 8.43 -11.88
N ALA A 134 11.63 9.19 -10.79
CA ALA A 134 11.33 8.63 -9.48
C ALA A 134 10.07 7.75 -9.51
N GLN A 135 9.04 8.13 -10.30
CA GLN A 135 7.87 7.30 -10.53
C GLN A 135 8.19 5.94 -11.16
N GLU A 136 9.03 5.92 -12.18
CA GLU A 136 9.46 4.68 -12.84
C GLU A 136 10.29 3.79 -11.89
N LEU A 137 11.10 4.39 -11.02
CA LEU A 137 11.86 3.66 -10.00
C LEU A 137 10.94 3.06 -8.93
N HIS A 138 9.88 3.77 -8.53
CA HIS A 138 8.86 3.21 -7.64
C HIS A 138 8.07 2.08 -8.32
N LEU A 139 7.71 2.23 -9.59
CA LEU A 139 7.11 1.16 -10.41
C LEU A 139 7.93 -0.12 -10.37
N ALA A 140 9.23 -0.02 -10.68
CA ALA A 140 10.14 -1.15 -10.60
C ALA A 140 10.20 -1.72 -9.17
N THR A 141 10.30 -0.87 -8.15
CA THR A 141 10.37 -1.28 -6.75
C THR A 141 9.14 -2.07 -6.33
N TYR A 142 7.93 -1.60 -6.63
CA TYR A 142 6.73 -2.32 -6.22
C TYR A 142 6.42 -3.55 -7.05
N HIS A 143 6.87 -3.61 -8.32
CA HIS A 143 6.85 -4.84 -9.10
C HIS A 143 7.79 -5.90 -8.54
N ILE A 144 8.99 -5.51 -8.07
CA ILE A 144 9.90 -6.42 -7.37
C ILE A 144 9.27 -6.93 -6.06
N LEU A 145 8.65 -6.05 -5.28
CA LEU A 145 7.93 -6.47 -4.06
C LEU A 145 6.81 -7.46 -4.38
N TRP A 146 6.03 -7.19 -5.41
CA TRP A 146 4.97 -8.08 -5.90
C TRP A 146 5.53 -9.45 -6.32
N GLU A 147 6.61 -9.48 -7.10
CA GLU A 147 7.23 -10.72 -7.57
C GLU A 147 7.78 -11.54 -6.41
N LEU A 148 8.51 -10.90 -5.49
CA LEU A 148 9.06 -11.55 -4.30
C LEU A 148 7.97 -12.13 -3.38
N VAL A 149 6.85 -11.42 -3.21
CA VAL A 149 5.70 -11.93 -2.46
C VAL A 149 5.20 -13.24 -3.09
N HIS A 150 4.98 -13.25 -4.41
CA HIS A 150 4.47 -14.43 -5.10
C HIS A 150 5.47 -15.58 -5.12
N ILE A 151 6.76 -15.31 -5.35
CA ILE A 151 7.83 -16.32 -5.27
C ILE A 151 7.82 -17.00 -3.90
N VAL A 152 7.80 -16.22 -2.81
CA VAL A 152 7.80 -16.76 -1.45
C VAL A 152 6.53 -17.59 -1.17
N LEU A 153 5.35 -17.10 -1.57
CA LEU A 153 4.10 -17.83 -1.37
C LEU A 153 4.04 -19.14 -2.18
N ASN A 154 4.53 -19.11 -3.43
CA ASN A 154 4.60 -20.28 -4.30
C ASN A 154 5.56 -21.34 -3.72
N HIS A 155 6.73 -20.95 -3.22
CA HIS A 155 7.67 -21.86 -2.56
C HIS A 155 7.10 -22.49 -1.29
N ARG A 156 6.20 -21.80 -0.58
CA ARG A 156 5.49 -22.34 0.59
C ARG A 156 4.34 -23.29 0.23
N GLY A 157 4.12 -23.57 -1.06
CA GLY A 157 3.08 -24.49 -1.53
C GLY A 157 1.68 -23.87 -1.61
N ILE A 158 1.57 -22.54 -1.59
CA ILE A 158 0.28 -21.86 -1.74
C ILE A 158 -0.11 -21.79 -3.22
N GLY A 159 -0.72 -22.87 -3.68
CA GLY A 159 -1.47 -23.01 -4.93
C GLY A 159 -2.64 -24.00 -4.80
N ALA A 160 -2.77 -24.65 -3.65
CA ALA A 160 -3.91 -25.49 -3.28
C ALA A 160 -4.78 -24.71 -2.28
N THR A 161 -6.03 -24.49 -2.67
CA THR A 161 -7.22 -24.08 -1.90
C THR A 161 -6.99 -23.42 -0.53
N PRO A 162 -7.47 -22.17 -0.30
CA PRO A 162 -7.35 -21.52 1.02
C PRO A 162 -7.98 -22.39 2.13
N PRO A 163 -7.45 -22.34 3.37
CA PRO A 163 -8.04 -23.07 4.49
C PRO A 163 -9.49 -22.62 4.70
N ALA A 164 -10.38 -23.58 4.95
CA ALA A 164 -11.79 -23.33 5.19
C ALA A 164 -11.96 -22.32 6.34
N GLY A 165 -12.49 -21.13 6.02
CA GLY A 165 -12.79 -20.09 7.02
C GLY A 165 -12.06 -18.75 6.85
N ALA A 166 -11.22 -18.57 5.83
CA ALA A 166 -10.81 -17.22 5.42
C ALA A 166 -12.07 -16.43 5.01
N ARG A 167 -12.21 -15.20 5.52
CA ARG A 167 -13.38 -14.34 5.23
C ARG A 167 -13.60 -14.22 3.71
N PRO A 168 -14.86 -14.18 3.26
CA PRO A 168 -15.22 -14.11 1.85
C PRO A 168 -14.60 -12.91 1.15
#